data_AF-A0A741LZY2-F1
#
_entry.id   AF-A0A741LZY2-F1
#
_cell.length_a   1.000
_cell.length_b   1.000
_cell.length_c   1.000
_cell.angle_alpha   90.00
_cell.angle_beta   90.00
_cell.angle_gamma   90.00
#
_symmetry.space_group_name_H-M   'P 1'
#
loop_
_entity.id
_entity.type
_entity.pdbx_description
1 polymer ?
#
loop_
_entity_poly.entity_id
_entity_poly.type
_entity_poly.pdbx_seq_one_letter_code
_entity_poly.pdbx_strand_id
1 'polypeptide(L)'
;MTDTAYSKSLEKEVDPEQYLVLTGHTIDTIHTFAREDIVCPICEATGGTFVRGGTNARFNRRAHFRFRNTKDKSNHHPSCDFYDERISPDVKNHLVYFSTDRTKITHVIRKMVCAGIQEGFFDQESMRQMRKWFFQKRVDSTFKLSLTEEQVSWLHYITDNTSVNWGYVNGVAPFSPVQATIPGFSWEDAIQREFTLVHLPTLRKLQDLKVWRKQLSMLTKFVSSPSQGVLIDPTLLKDEYEKTLQLNAFIISSYDEFKNKSVRDRADGEVKLLAFSALLLFVSGWDINQAIEKFAVIANVDEVYDDLAGNFIGLNPYLKFELADTARKLQENWPIEYKEINYWQVEKRMRAMYEEDQKSRSTPLPPLPADIYITEHLKRKEEEERVRRWLEADRIEFDNDITE
;
A
#
# COMPACT_ATOMS: atom_id res chain seq x y z
N MET A 1 10.62 -3.27 16.26
CA MET A 1 11.96 -2.65 16.21
C MET A 1 11.73 -1.27 15.65
N THR A 2 12.28 -0.24 16.29
CA THR A 2 12.24 1.11 15.74
C THR A 2 13.68 1.55 15.53
N ASP A 3 13.98 2.04 14.33
CA ASP A 3 15.33 2.52 13.97
C ASP A 3 15.65 3.86 14.67
N THR A 4 14.62 4.54 15.18
CA THR A 4 14.71 5.76 15.99
C THR A 4 13.75 5.71 17.16
N ALA A 5 14.00 6.54 18.16
CA ALA A 5 13.05 6.81 19.22
C ALA A 5 13.21 8.23 19.78
N TYR A 6 12.19 8.72 20.48
CA TYR A 6 12.25 10.04 21.10
C TYR A 6 12.86 9.94 22.49
N SER A 7 13.90 10.73 22.73
CA SER A 7 14.55 10.89 24.04
C SER A 7 13.93 12.06 24.77
N LYS A 8 13.42 11.82 25.99
CA LYS A 8 12.86 12.88 26.84
C LYS A 8 13.93 13.87 27.29
N SER A 9 15.10 13.38 27.67
CA SER A 9 16.21 14.19 28.19
C SER A 9 16.89 15.04 27.11
N LEU A 10 16.92 14.56 25.87
CA LEU A 10 17.49 15.30 24.75
C LEU A 10 16.46 16.13 23.97
N GLU A 11 15.17 15.99 24.31
CA GLU A 11 14.03 16.64 23.64
C GLU A 11 14.05 16.48 22.11
N LYS A 12 14.50 15.31 21.63
CA LYS A 12 14.68 15.07 20.21
C LYS A 12 14.62 13.58 19.86
N GLU A 13 14.35 13.32 18.59
CA GLU A 13 14.41 11.95 18.06
C GLU A 13 15.83 11.60 17.67
N VAL A 14 16.24 10.39 18.07
CA VAL A 14 17.61 9.91 17.90
C VAL A 14 17.59 8.48 17.39
N ASP A 15 18.57 8.17 16.54
CA ASP A 15 18.95 6.78 16.32
C ASP A 15 19.81 6.26 17.50
N PRO A 16 20.00 4.94 17.64
CA PRO A 16 20.79 4.35 18.71
C PRO A 16 22.24 4.85 18.81
N GLU A 17 22.90 5.17 17.70
CA GLU A 17 24.28 5.62 17.68
C GLU A 17 24.37 7.08 18.18
N GLN A 18 23.50 7.94 17.65
CA GLN A 18 23.33 9.31 18.11
C GLN A 18 23.00 9.36 19.60
N TYR A 19 22.09 8.49 20.06
CA TYR A 19 21.66 8.44 21.46
C TYR A 19 22.83 8.15 22.40
N LEU A 20 23.65 7.14 22.09
CA LEU A 20 24.84 6.82 22.89
C LEU A 20 25.83 7.99 22.97
N VAL A 21 26.09 8.64 21.83
CA VAL A 21 27.04 9.77 21.75
C VAL A 21 26.53 10.96 22.56
N LEU A 22 25.25 11.30 22.43
CA LEU A 22 24.67 12.51 23.03
C LEU A 22 24.43 12.38 24.52
N THR A 23 24.12 11.18 25.02
CA THR A 23 23.92 10.97 26.46
C THR A 23 25.23 10.67 27.20
N GLY A 24 26.32 10.38 26.49
CA GLY A 24 27.61 10.05 27.09
C GLY A 24 27.62 8.74 27.90
N HIS A 25 26.61 7.88 27.71
CA HIS A 25 26.47 6.62 28.43
C HIS A 25 27.27 5.51 27.75
N THR A 26 27.72 4.55 28.55
CA THR A 26 28.33 3.32 28.03
C THR A 26 27.25 2.31 27.65
N ILE A 27 27.64 1.33 26.84
CA ILE A 27 26.72 0.26 26.42
C ILE A 27 26.15 -0.53 27.63
N ASP A 28 26.85 -0.55 28.76
CA ASP A 28 26.41 -1.27 29.97
C ASP A 28 25.39 -0.46 30.80
N THR A 29 25.43 0.87 30.71
CA THR A 29 24.56 1.77 31.47
C THR A 29 23.35 2.26 30.66
N ILE A 30 23.45 2.26 29.33
CA ILE A 30 22.42 2.77 28.43
C ILE A 30 21.09 2.01 28.53
N HIS A 31 21.12 0.71 28.87
CA HIS A 31 19.91 -0.12 28.89
C HIS A 31 18.90 0.36 29.95
N THR A 32 19.38 0.69 31.15
CA THR A 32 18.52 1.18 32.25
C THR A 32 18.04 2.59 31.96
N PHE A 33 18.94 3.47 31.52
CA PHE A 33 18.60 4.86 31.20
C PHE A 33 17.58 4.96 30.05
N ALA A 34 17.77 4.20 28.97
CA ALA A 34 16.83 4.14 27.85
C ALA A 34 15.41 3.75 28.29
N ARG A 35 15.28 2.89 29.30
CA ARG A 35 13.96 2.41 29.77
C ARG A 35 13.07 3.54 30.28
N GLU A 36 13.66 4.57 30.87
CA GLU A 36 12.96 5.72 31.45
C GLU A 36 12.88 6.88 30.46
N ASP A 37 13.94 7.07 29.68
CA ASP A 37 14.13 8.21 28.78
C ASP A 37 13.45 8.03 27.42
N ILE A 38 13.52 6.83 26.84
CA ILE A 38 13.09 6.58 25.48
C ILE A 38 11.61 6.23 25.41
N VAL A 39 10.91 6.93 24.51
CA VAL A 39 9.51 6.67 24.16
C VAL A 39 9.33 6.49 22.67
N CYS A 40 8.29 5.74 22.30
CA CYS A 40 7.88 5.65 20.91
C CYS A 40 7.47 7.04 20.40
N PRO A 41 8.00 7.49 19.24
CA PRO A 41 7.70 8.81 18.69
C PRO A 41 6.28 8.93 18.09
N ILE A 42 5.52 7.83 18.05
CA ILE A 42 4.16 7.77 17.49
C ILE A 42 3.13 7.58 18.61
N CYS A 43 3.19 6.44 19.30
CA CYS A 43 2.17 6.03 20.27
C CYS A 43 2.59 6.26 21.73
N GLU A 44 3.71 6.94 21.96
CA GLU A 44 4.25 7.26 23.30
C GLU A 44 4.48 6.04 24.21
N ALA A 45 4.56 4.84 23.64
CA ALA A 45 4.89 3.64 24.39
C ALA A 45 6.21 3.82 25.15
N THR A 46 6.17 3.54 26.45
CA THR A 46 7.30 3.69 27.37
C THR A 46 8.02 2.35 27.56
N GLY A 47 9.14 2.39 28.29
CA GLY A 47 9.94 1.20 28.57
C GLY A 47 10.78 0.76 27.37
N GLY A 48 11.19 1.70 26.53
CA GLY A 48 12.09 1.44 25.40
C GLY A 48 13.43 0.89 25.88
N THR A 49 13.88 -0.22 25.33
CA THR A 49 15.20 -0.80 25.62
C THR A 49 16.12 -0.60 24.43
N PHE A 50 17.36 -0.20 24.73
CA PHE A 50 18.43 -0.19 23.75
C PHE A 50 18.80 -1.64 23.40
N VAL A 51 18.86 -2.00 22.12
CA VAL A 51 19.33 -3.31 21.67
C VAL A 51 20.62 -3.11 20.89
N ARG A 52 21.68 -3.78 21.35
CA ARG A 52 23.01 -3.71 20.74
C ARG A 52 22.98 -4.29 19.33
N GLY A 53 23.69 -3.63 18.41
CA GLY A 53 24.02 -4.22 17.12
C GLY A 53 24.98 -5.41 17.30
N GLY A 54 25.04 -6.29 16.30
CA GLY A 54 25.92 -7.45 16.31
C GLY A 54 26.14 -7.99 14.91
N THR A 55 27.38 -8.31 14.60
CA THR A 55 27.80 -8.92 13.34
C THR A 55 28.05 -10.40 13.53
N ASN A 56 27.49 -11.23 12.65
CA ASN A 56 27.91 -12.63 12.48
C ASN A 56 28.14 -12.91 10.99
N ALA A 57 28.73 -14.07 10.67
CA ALA A 57 29.14 -14.41 9.29
C ALA A 57 28.00 -14.42 8.25
N ARG A 58 26.73 -14.41 8.69
CA ARG A 58 25.55 -14.46 7.81
C ARG A 58 24.68 -13.19 7.86
N PHE A 59 24.77 -12.38 8.92
CA PHE A 59 23.89 -11.23 9.15
C PHE A 59 24.61 -10.10 9.90
N ASN A 60 24.34 -8.86 9.49
CA ASN A 60 24.71 -7.66 10.22
C ASN A 60 23.45 -7.09 10.90
N ARG A 61 23.36 -7.18 12.23
CA ARG A 61 22.24 -6.62 13.01
C ARG A 61 22.62 -5.21 13.47
N ARG A 62 21.82 -4.22 13.07
CA ARG A 62 21.97 -2.84 13.54
C ARG A 62 21.43 -2.68 14.95
N ALA A 63 22.02 -1.75 15.70
CA ALA A 63 21.44 -1.31 16.96
C ALA A 63 20.04 -0.73 16.70
N HIS A 64 19.11 -0.88 17.65
CA HIS A 64 17.74 -0.40 17.53
C HIS A 64 17.08 -0.25 18.90
N PHE A 65 15.91 0.39 18.96
CA PHE A 65 15.08 0.42 20.15
C PHE A 65 13.96 -0.63 20.10
N ARG A 66 13.62 -1.16 21.27
CA ARG A 66 12.58 -2.18 21.42
C ARG A 66 11.65 -1.85 22.58
N PHE A 67 10.34 -2.05 22.41
CA PHE A 67 9.33 -1.72 23.40
C PHE A 67 8.53 -2.97 23.78
N ARG A 68 8.91 -3.65 24.86
CA ARG A 68 8.25 -4.88 25.35
C ARG A 68 7.97 -4.85 26.84
N ASN A 69 6.89 -5.52 27.24
CA ASN A 69 6.58 -5.78 28.65
C ASN A 69 7.29 -7.04 29.17
N THR A 70 7.10 -7.33 30.46
CA THR A 70 7.68 -8.48 31.16
C THR A 70 7.20 -9.84 30.64
N LYS A 71 6.11 -9.89 29.86
CA LYS A 71 5.59 -11.09 29.20
C LYS A 71 5.99 -11.17 27.73
N ASP A 72 6.99 -10.40 27.33
CA ASP A 72 7.53 -10.39 25.98
C ASP A 72 6.54 -9.94 24.88
N LYS A 73 5.45 -9.25 25.28
CA LYS A 73 4.48 -8.64 24.37
C LYS A 73 4.85 -7.19 24.07
N SER A 74 4.47 -6.71 22.88
CA SER A 74 4.67 -5.33 22.45
C SER A 74 4.02 -4.34 23.43
N ASN A 75 4.74 -3.28 23.81
CA ASN A 75 4.17 -2.16 24.57
C ASN A 75 3.49 -1.13 23.66
N HIS A 76 3.66 -1.24 22.35
CA HIS A 76 3.00 -0.36 21.41
C HIS A 76 1.49 -0.59 21.41
N HIS A 77 0.74 0.46 21.09
CA HIS A 77 -0.67 0.33 20.78
C HIS A 77 -0.87 -0.52 19.51
N PRO A 78 -1.92 -1.35 19.37
CA PRO A 78 -2.18 -2.13 18.16
C PRO A 78 -2.26 -1.31 16.86
N SER A 79 -2.72 -0.07 16.94
CA SER A 79 -2.77 0.88 15.80
C SER A 79 -1.42 1.59 15.51
N CYS A 80 -0.37 1.30 16.28
CA CYS A 80 0.95 1.88 16.05
C CYS A 80 1.68 1.10 14.96
N ASP A 81 2.36 1.82 14.06
CA ASP A 81 3.11 1.23 12.95
C ASP A 81 4.26 0.32 13.42
N PHE A 82 4.65 0.42 14.68
CA PHE A 82 5.70 -0.39 15.31
C PHE A 82 5.17 -1.55 16.18
N TYR A 83 3.86 -1.82 16.16
CA TYR A 83 3.23 -2.84 17.00
C TYR A 83 3.85 -4.22 16.82
N ASP A 84 3.92 -4.70 15.57
CA ASP A 84 4.59 -5.94 15.22
C ASP A 84 6.08 -5.66 15.00
N GLU A 85 6.94 -6.27 15.82
CA GLU A 85 8.33 -5.85 15.95
C GLU A 85 9.20 -5.94 14.69
N ARG A 86 8.71 -6.62 13.64
CA ARG A 86 9.29 -6.48 12.32
C ARG A 86 8.58 -5.32 11.67
N ILE A 87 9.30 -4.21 11.50
CA ILE A 87 8.94 -3.17 10.52
C ILE A 87 8.59 -3.94 9.25
N SER A 88 7.30 -4.00 8.90
CA SER A 88 6.90 -4.72 7.69
C SER A 88 7.62 -4.05 6.52
N PRO A 89 7.90 -4.76 5.41
CA PRO A 89 8.42 -4.12 4.20
C PRO A 89 7.62 -2.86 3.84
N ASP A 90 6.31 -2.87 4.11
CA ASP A 90 5.43 -1.72 3.94
C ASP A 90 5.82 -0.56 4.87
N VAL A 91 5.90 -0.76 6.20
CA VAL A 91 6.30 0.31 7.12
C VAL A 91 7.70 0.84 6.76
N LYS A 92 8.63 -0.05 6.38
CA LYS A 92 10.00 0.32 5.98
C LYS A 92 10.01 1.22 4.74
N ASN A 93 9.19 0.90 3.74
CA ASN A 93 9.06 1.70 2.52
C ASN A 93 8.39 3.05 2.77
N HIS A 94 7.69 3.22 3.89
CA HIS A 94 7.02 4.45 4.28
C HIS A 94 7.79 5.23 5.36
N LEU A 95 8.95 4.72 5.80
CA LEU A 95 9.91 5.49 6.57
C LEU A 95 10.62 6.48 5.63
N VAL A 96 10.40 7.75 5.89
CA VAL A 96 10.97 8.88 5.20
C VAL A 96 12.27 9.24 5.90
N TYR A 97 13.39 8.81 5.34
CA TYR A 97 14.71 9.31 5.70
C TYR A 97 15.06 10.46 4.76
N PHE A 98 15.17 11.67 5.29
CA PHE A 98 15.60 12.81 4.48
C PHE A 98 17.13 12.85 4.26
N SER A 99 17.91 11.98 4.93
CA SER A 99 19.37 12.09 5.02
C SER A 99 20.18 11.08 4.20
N THR A 100 19.62 9.92 3.85
CA THR A 100 20.38 8.77 3.32
C THR A 100 20.14 8.45 1.85
N ASP A 101 19.13 9.07 1.23
CA ASP A 101 18.69 8.76 -0.13
C ASP A 101 19.34 9.66 -1.18
N ARG A 102 19.92 9.06 -2.23
CA ARG A 102 20.77 9.74 -3.23
C ARG A 102 20.03 10.32 -4.44
N THR A 103 18.70 10.34 -4.41
CA THR A 103 17.92 10.83 -5.57
C THR A 103 17.84 12.35 -5.55
N LYS A 104 17.79 12.97 -6.74
CA LYS A 104 17.63 14.43 -6.87
C LYS A 104 16.40 14.94 -6.13
N ILE A 105 15.28 14.23 -6.21
CA ILE A 105 14.05 14.59 -5.50
C ILE A 105 14.23 14.58 -3.98
N THR A 106 14.93 13.58 -3.41
CA THR A 106 15.19 13.56 -1.97
C THR A 106 16.10 14.71 -1.55
N HIS A 107 17.10 15.10 -2.35
CA HIS A 107 17.93 16.27 -2.06
C HIS A 107 17.11 17.58 -2.04
N VAL A 108 16.21 17.77 -3.01
CA VAL A 108 15.32 18.94 -3.05
C VAL A 108 14.43 18.98 -1.79
N ILE A 109 13.82 17.84 -1.44
CA ILE A 109 12.95 17.75 -0.26
C ILE A 109 13.74 17.98 1.03
N ARG A 110 14.95 17.41 1.15
CA ARG A 110 15.84 17.65 2.28
C ARG A 110 16.17 19.13 2.43
N LYS A 111 16.52 19.83 1.34
CA LYS A 111 16.77 21.27 1.36
C LYS A 111 15.55 22.02 1.90
N MET A 112 14.35 21.69 1.42
CA MET A 112 13.10 22.32 1.88
C MET A 112 12.82 22.07 3.38
N VAL A 113 13.09 20.86 3.87
CA VAL A 113 12.94 20.54 5.30
C VAL A 113 13.93 21.34 6.14
N CYS A 114 15.22 21.34 5.77
CA CYS A 114 16.23 22.09 6.53
C CYS A 114 15.97 23.60 6.48
N ALA A 115 15.56 24.15 5.34
CA ALA A 115 15.16 25.55 5.21
C ALA A 115 13.95 25.87 6.12
N GLY A 116 12.94 25.00 6.19
CA GLY A 116 11.80 25.21 7.10
C GLY A 116 12.17 25.17 8.59
N ILE A 117 13.17 24.37 8.98
CA ILE A 117 13.74 24.38 10.33
C ILE A 117 14.51 25.68 10.58
N GLN A 118 15.35 26.09 9.63
CA GLN A 118 16.14 27.32 9.72
C GLN A 118 15.25 28.57 9.88
N GLU A 119 14.16 28.64 9.13
CA GLU A 119 13.18 29.73 9.23
C GLU A 119 12.25 29.62 10.45
N GLY A 120 12.40 28.58 11.29
CA GLY A 120 11.64 28.41 12.52
C GLY A 120 10.15 28.08 12.30
N PHE A 121 9.76 27.63 11.11
CA PHE A 121 8.36 27.26 10.84
C PHE A 121 7.95 25.95 11.49
N PHE A 122 8.91 25.06 11.71
CA PHE A 122 8.73 23.80 12.41
C PHE A 122 10.08 23.29 12.92
N ASP A 123 10.03 22.41 13.92
CA ASP A 123 11.16 21.74 14.52
C ASP A 123 10.85 20.24 14.70
N GLN A 124 11.74 19.50 15.34
CA GLN A 124 11.52 18.06 15.58
C GLN A 124 10.30 17.80 16.48
N GLU A 125 10.00 18.69 17.41
CA GLU A 125 8.83 18.56 18.27
C GLU A 125 7.54 18.74 17.46
N SER A 126 7.48 19.72 16.57
CA SER A 126 6.37 19.92 15.63
C SER A 126 6.11 18.66 14.79
N MET A 127 7.18 18.03 14.29
CA MET A 127 7.06 16.79 13.51
C MET A 127 6.58 15.60 14.37
N ARG A 128 7.02 15.51 15.63
CA ARG A 128 6.52 14.53 16.60
C ARG A 128 5.03 14.76 16.91
N GLN A 129 4.63 16.00 17.16
CA GLN A 129 3.23 16.35 17.43
C GLN A 129 2.33 16.04 16.23
N MET A 130 2.79 16.25 15.00
CA MET A 130 2.06 15.82 13.81
C MET A 130 1.84 14.30 13.81
N ARG A 131 2.88 13.50 14.07
CA ARG A 131 2.75 12.03 14.13
C ARG A 131 1.80 11.59 15.23
N LYS A 132 1.86 12.22 16.40
CA LYS A 132 0.93 11.97 17.51
C LYS A 132 -0.50 12.30 17.10
N TRP A 133 -0.71 13.43 16.43
CA TRP A 133 -2.02 13.83 15.93
C TRP A 133 -2.59 12.82 14.93
N PHE A 134 -1.78 12.36 13.95
CA PHE A 134 -2.19 11.30 13.03
C PHE A 134 -2.48 10.00 13.78
N PHE A 135 -1.62 9.61 14.72
CA PHE A 135 -1.85 8.41 15.53
C PHE A 135 -3.15 8.49 16.32
N GLN A 136 -3.46 9.63 16.94
CA GLN A 136 -4.70 9.82 17.69
C GLN A 136 -5.91 9.68 16.76
N LYS A 137 -5.90 10.30 15.58
CA LYS A 137 -6.94 10.11 14.55
C LYS A 137 -7.14 8.64 14.17
N ARG A 138 -6.04 7.89 14.06
CA ARG A 138 -6.07 6.44 13.79
C ARG A 138 -6.65 5.62 14.95
N VAL A 139 -6.42 6.04 16.19
CA VAL A 139 -7.00 5.39 17.37
C VAL A 139 -8.49 5.70 17.48
N ASP A 140 -8.87 6.96 17.22
CA ASP A 140 -10.23 7.45 17.39
C ASP A 140 -11.22 6.87 16.37
N SER A 141 -10.76 6.54 15.16
CA SER A 141 -11.61 5.80 14.21
C SER A 141 -10.88 4.73 13.46
N THR A 142 -11.39 3.53 13.68
CA THR A 142 -11.01 2.34 12.96
C THR A 142 -12.25 1.55 12.59
N PHE A 143 -12.12 0.69 11.59
CA PHE A 143 -13.15 -0.27 11.23
C PHE A 143 -12.56 -1.64 10.98
N LYS A 144 -13.40 -2.64 11.24
CA LYS A 144 -13.12 -4.02 10.85
C LYS A 144 -13.54 -4.20 9.40
N LEU A 145 -12.62 -4.75 8.61
CA LEU A 145 -12.92 -5.17 7.25
C LEU A 145 -13.84 -6.40 7.29
N SER A 146 -15.00 -6.31 6.63
CA SER A 146 -15.97 -7.40 6.56
C SER A 146 -15.95 -8.14 5.21
N LEU A 147 -15.21 -7.63 4.22
CA LEU A 147 -15.10 -8.26 2.91
C LEU A 147 -14.21 -9.50 2.98
N THR A 148 -14.64 -10.59 2.36
CA THR A 148 -13.89 -11.85 2.31
C THR A 148 -12.78 -11.81 1.27
N GLU A 149 -11.79 -12.68 1.41
CA GLU A 149 -10.72 -12.84 0.41
C GLU A 149 -11.30 -13.17 -0.97
N GLU A 150 -12.28 -14.06 -1.02
CA GLU A 150 -12.97 -14.48 -2.24
C GLU A 150 -13.64 -13.30 -2.94
N GLN A 151 -14.39 -12.47 -2.19
CA GLN A 151 -15.08 -11.30 -2.72
C GLN A 151 -14.10 -10.30 -3.37
N VAL A 152 -13.01 -9.97 -2.67
CA VAL A 152 -12.01 -9.04 -3.20
C VAL A 152 -11.24 -9.65 -4.37
N SER A 153 -10.95 -10.95 -4.31
CA SER A 153 -10.24 -11.68 -5.36
C SER A 153 -11.05 -11.73 -6.67
N TRP A 154 -12.37 -11.90 -6.60
CA TRP A 154 -13.23 -11.84 -7.79
C TRP A 154 -13.23 -10.45 -8.43
N LEU A 155 -13.38 -9.39 -7.63
CA LEU A 155 -13.30 -8.02 -8.16
C LEU A 155 -11.93 -7.75 -8.80
N HIS A 156 -10.85 -8.17 -8.14
CA HIS A 156 -9.51 -8.05 -8.70
C HIS A 156 -9.38 -8.83 -10.02
N TYR A 157 -9.77 -10.11 -10.04
CA TYR A 157 -9.73 -10.98 -11.22
C TYR A 157 -10.48 -10.36 -12.40
N ILE A 158 -11.70 -9.85 -12.19
CA ILE A 158 -12.50 -9.19 -13.22
C ILE A 158 -11.73 -7.99 -13.78
N THR A 159 -11.22 -7.09 -12.94
CA THR A 159 -10.49 -5.91 -13.42
C THR A 159 -9.16 -6.24 -14.10
N ASP A 160 -8.52 -7.36 -13.71
CA ASP A 160 -7.26 -7.84 -14.28
C ASP A 160 -7.46 -8.42 -15.69
N ASN A 161 -8.62 -9.04 -15.92
CA ASN A 161 -8.97 -9.78 -17.13
C ASN A 161 -9.98 -9.04 -18.02
N THR A 162 -10.27 -7.77 -17.75
CA THR A 162 -11.10 -6.96 -18.66
C THR A 162 -10.24 -6.16 -19.61
N SER A 163 -10.74 -5.97 -20.84
CA SER A 163 -10.07 -5.11 -21.82
C SER A 163 -9.86 -3.70 -21.26
N VAL A 164 -8.66 -3.15 -21.43
CA VAL A 164 -8.28 -1.79 -20.99
C VAL A 164 -9.24 -0.72 -21.52
N ASN A 165 -9.92 -1.04 -22.63
CA ASN A 165 -10.85 -0.18 -23.36
C ASN A 165 -12.31 -0.66 -23.25
N TRP A 166 -12.72 -1.22 -22.10
CA TRP A 166 -14.09 -1.71 -21.90
C TRP A 166 -15.18 -0.63 -22.11
N GLY A 167 -14.84 0.66 -22.02
CA GLY A 167 -15.73 1.76 -22.40
C GLY A 167 -16.20 1.70 -23.86
N TYR A 168 -15.39 1.13 -24.77
CA TYR A 168 -15.74 0.90 -26.17
C TYR A 168 -16.57 -0.38 -26.40
N VAL A 169 -16.63 -1.26 -25.40
CA VAL A 169 -17.44 -2.49 -25.45
C VAL A 169 -18.91 -2.18 -25.16
N ASN A 170 -19.21 -0.99 -24.61
CA ASN A 170 -20.56 -0.52 -24.41
C ASN A 170 -21.28 -0.31 -25.76
N GLY A 171 -22.36 -1.05 -25.97
CA GLY A 171 -23.12 -1.02 -27.23
C GLY A 171 -22.62 -1.99 -28.30
N VAL A 172 -21.58 -2.78 -28.03
CA VAL A 172 -21.19 -3.88 -28.91
C VAL A 172 -22.16 -5.04 -28.73
N ALA A 173 -22.62 -5.60 -29.84
CA ALA A 173 -23.52 -6.74 -29.83
C ALA A 173 -22.85 -7.97 -29.17
N PRO A 174 -23.58 -8.72 -28.31
CA PRO A 174 -23.10 -9.99 -27.80
C PRO A 174 -22.75 -10.97 -28.91
N PHE A 175 -21.98 -12.00 -28.55
CA PHE A 175 -21.55 -13.03 -29.47
C PHE A 175 -22.76 -13.70 -30.11
N SER A 176 -22.69 -13.81 -31.43
CA SER A 176 -23.57 -14.62 -32.24
C SER A 176 -22.72 -15.55 -33.10
N PRO A 177 -23.10 -16.83 -33.27
CA PRO A 177 -22.34 -17.80 -34.06
C PRO A 177 -21.95 -17.32 -35.47
N VAL A 178 -22.79 -16.49 -36.11
CA VAL A 178 -22.48 -15.92 -37.43
C VAL A 178 -21.26 -15.01 -37.42
N GLN A 179 -20.93 -14.38 -36.28
CA GLN A 179 -19.73 -13.53 -36.17
C GLN A 179 -18.46 -14.37 -36.38
N ALA A 180 -18.46 -15.62 -35.92
CA ALA A 180 -17.33 -16.52 -36.06
C ALA A 180 -17.07 -17.00 -37.50
N THR A 181 -17.95 -16.68 -38.47
CA THR A 181 -17.70 -16.93 -39.89
C THR A 181 -17.04 -15.76 -40.63
N ILE A 182 -16.85 -14.61 -39.96
CA ILE A 182 -16.26 -13.42 -40.55
C ILE A 182 -14.75 -13.68 -40.77
N PRO A 183 -14.20 -13.39 -41.96
CA PRO A 183 -12.76 -13.48 -42.19
C PRO A 183 -11.97 -12.66 -41.17
N GLY A 184 -10.98 -13.29 -40.52
CA GLY A 184 -10.17 -12.65 -39.48
C GLY A 184 -10.83 -12.60 -38.10
N PHE A 185 -11.96 -13.28 -37.87
CA PHE A 185 -12.56 -13.39 -36.54
C PHE A 185 -11.59 -14.03 -35.54
N SER A 186 -11.33 -13.32 -34.44
CA SER A 186 -10.50 -13.76 -33.33
C SER A 186 -11.38 -14.30 -32.21
N TRP A 187 -11.29 -15.61 -31.94
CA TRP A 187 -11.98 -16.25 -30.82
C TRP A 187 -11.49 -15.70 -29.48
N GLU A 188 -10.19 -15.45 -29.35
CA GLU A 188 -9.59 -14.87 -28.14
C GLU A 188 -10.21 -13.50 -27.81
N ASP A 189 -10.21 -12.58 -28.77
CA ASP A 189 -10.77 -11.24 -28.57
C ASP A 189 -12.28 -11.29 -28.30
N ALA A 190 -12.99 -12.22 -28.96
CA ALA A 190 -14.41 -12.41 -28.73
C ALA A 190 -14.71 -12.95 -27.32
N ILE A 191 -13.92 -13.89 -26.80
CA ILE A 191 -14.05 -14.41 -25.44
C ILE A 191 -13.78 -13.31 -24.42
N GLN A 192 -12.71 -12.52 -24.60
CA GLN A 192 -12.40 -11.38 -23.72
C GLN A 192 -13.52 -10.32 -23.75
N ARG A 193 -14.10 -10.07 -24.93
CA ARG A 193 -15.25 -9.17 -25.10
C ARG A 193 -16.48 -9.69 -24.37
N GLU A 194 -16.86 -10.96 -24.56
CA GLU A 194 -18.00 -11.55 -23.86
C GLU A 194 -17.81 -11.56 -22.34
N PHE A 195 -16.60 -11.89 -21.88
CA PHE A 195 -16.24 -11.78 -20.47
C PHE A 195 -16.43 -10.35 -19.95
N THR A 196 -15.99 -9.35 -20.71
CA THR A 196 -16.16 -7.93 -20.37
C THR A 196 -17.63 -7.53 -20.35
N LEU A 197 -18.43 -7.95 -21.35
CA LEU A 197 -19.87 -7.68 -21.44
C LEU A 197 -20.62 -8.21 -20.22
N VAL A 198 -20.31 -9.43 -19.77
CA VAL A 198 -20.93 -10.04 -18.59
C VAL A 198 -20.65 -9.24 -17.32
N HIS A 199 -19.49 -8.59 -17.22
CA HIS A 199 -19.05 -7.83 -16.06
C HIS A 199 -19.20 -6.30 -16.20
N LEU A 200 -19.82 -5.80 -17.28
CA LEU A 200 -20.02 -4.37 -17.48
C LEU A 200 -20.71 -3.67 -16.28
N PRO A 201 -21.75 -4.23 -15.63
CA PRO A 201 -22.34 -3.62 -14.44
C PRO A 201 -21.34 -3.48 -13.29
N THR A 202 -20.54 -4.52 -13.04
CA THR A 202 -19.47 -4.53 -12.03
C THR A 202 -18.45 -3.43 -12.30
N LEU A 203 -17.95 -3.37 -13.55
CA LEU A 203 -16.92 -2.40 -13.97
C LEU A 203 -17.39 -0.96 -13.85
N ARG A 204 -18.64 -0.67 -14.24
CA ARG A 204 -19.25 0.66 -14.07
C ARG A 204 -19.34 1.04 -12.61
N LYS A 205 -19.80 0.13 -11.75
CA LYS A 205 -19.89 0.39 -10.31
C LYS A 205 -18.50 0.68 -9.71
N LEU A 206 -17.47 -0.08 -10.09
CA LEU A 206 -16.09 0.18 -9.64
C LEU A 206 -15.58 1.53 -10.15
N GLN A 207 -15.88 1.90 -11.40
CA GLN A 207 -15.53 3.20 -11.96
C GLN A 207 -16.19 4.36 -11.20
N ASP A 208 -17.48 4.25 -10.89
CA ASP A 208 -18.23 5.25 -10.11
C ASP A 208 -17.63 5.43 -8.71
N LEU A 209 -17.16 4.33 -8.10
CA LEU A 209 -16.45 4.34 -6.82
C LEU A 209 -14.98 4.79 -6.93
N LYS A 210 -14.49 5.03 -8.15
CA LYS A 210 -13.07 5.32 -8.44
C LYS A 210 -12.12 4.25 -7.89
N VAL A 211 -12.53 2.99 -7.97
CA VAL A 211 -11.73 1.83 -7.55
C VAL A 211 -11.11 1.21 -8.80
N TRP A 212 -9.78 1.09 -8.82
CA TRP A 212 -9.04 0.55 -9.97
C TRP A 212 -8.28 -0.73 -9.61
N ARG A 213 -7.74 -1.39 -10.63
CA ARG A 213 -6.98 -2.65 -10.54
C ARG A 213 -5.88 -2.60 -9.47
N LYS A 214 -5.11 -1.50 -9.40
CA LYS A 214 -4.02 -1.34 -8.43
C LYS A 214 -4.53 -1.40 -6.99
N GLN A 215 -5.64 -0.71 -6.70
CA GLN A 215 -6.26 -0.70 -5.37
C GLN A 215 -6.76 -2.08 -4.97
N LEU A 216 -7.43 -2.79 -5.89
CA LEU A 216 -7.91 -4.14 -5.65
C LEU A 216 -6.75 -5.12 -5.41
N SER A 217 -5.66 -5.02 -6.17
CA SER A 217 -4.47 -5.83 -5.97
C SER A 217 -3.86 -5.66 -4.57
N MET A 218 -3.80 -4.40 -4.08
CA MET A 218 -3.34 -4.11 -2.72
C MET A 218 -4.28 -4.69 -1.66
N LEU A 219 -5.60 -4.56 -1.87
CA LEU A 219 -6.60 -5.06 -0.94
C LEU A 219 -6.60 -6.60 -0.88
N THR A 220 -6.48 -7.30 -2.02
CA THR A 220 -6.36 -8.77 -2.04
C THR A 220 -5.19 -9.22 -1.18
N LYS A 221 -3.99 -8.65 -1.37
CA LYS A 221 -2.80 -8.97 -0.56
C LYS A 221 -3.01 -8.74 0.93
N PHE A 222 -3.75 -7.70 1.29
CA PHE A 222 -4.06 -7.39 2.68
C PHE A 222 -5.02 -8.42 3.30
N VAL A 223 -6.09 -8.79 2.57
CA VAL A 223 -7.12 -9.72 3.07
C VAL A 223 -6.59 -11.15 3.17
N SER A 224 -5.70 -11.57 2.25
CA SER A 224 -5.04 -12.88 2.30
C SER A 224 -3.97 -13.00 3.41
N SER A 225 -3.65 -11.92 4.12
CA SER A 225 -2.64 -11.95 5.18
C SER A 225 -3.21 -12.48 6.49
N PRO A 226 -2.53 -13.39 7.21
CA PRO A 226 -3.00 -13.93 8.49
C PRO A 226 -3.12 -12.88 9.60
N SER A 227 -2.50 -11.71 9.44
CA SER A 227 -2.74 -10.54 10.31
C SER A 227 -3.90 -9.70 9.75
N GLN A 228 -5.12 -10.25 9.74
CA GLN A 228 -6.30 -9.45 9.42
C GLN A 228 -6.45 -8.34 10.44
N GLY A 229 -6.14 -7.12 10.00
CA GLY A 229 -6.04 -5.93 10.82
C GLY A 229 -7.28 -5.07 10.69
N VAL A 230 -7.64 -4.48 11.82
CA VAL A 230 -8.46 -3.28 11.89
C VAL A 230 -7.81 -2.20 11.00
N LEU A 231 -8.58 -1.58 10.10
CA LEU A 231 -8.14 -0.49 9.23
C LEU A 231 -8.54 0.86 9.85
N ILE A 232 -7.76 1.89 9.58
CA ILE A 232 -8.11 3.27 9.95
C ILE A 232 -9.33 3.68 9.15
N ASP A 233 -10.24 4.45 9.75
CA ASP A 233 -11.33 5.04 8.98
C ASP A 233 -10.81 6.21 8.12
N PRO A 234 -10.80 6.08 6.78
CA PRO A 234 -10.25 7.10 5.90
C PRO A 234 -11.07 8.41 5.93
N THR A 235 -12.35 8.35 6.34
CA THR A 235 -13.23 9.52 6.37
C THR A 235 -12.73 10.61 7.32
N LEU A 236 -12.07 10.23 8.43
CA LEU A 236 -11.56 11.18 9.43
C LEU A 236 -10.35 12.01 8.99
N LEU A 237 -9.67 11.57 7.93
CA LEU A 237 -8.46 12.20 7.39
C LEU A 237 -8.67 12.67 5.95
N LYS A 238 -9.89 12.58 5.42
CA LYS A 238 -10.16 12.85 4.01
C LYS A 238 -9.86 14.30 3.65
N ASP A 239 -10.35 15.25 4.44
CA ASP A 239 -10.15 16.68 4.20
C ASP A 239 -8.65 17.03 4.29
N GLU A 240 -7.95 16.49 5.29
CA GLU A 240 -6.50 16.67 5.46
C GLU A 240 -5.69 16.04 4.32
N TYR A 241 -6.12 14.86 3.84
CA TYR A 241 -5.50 14.17 2.72
C TYR A 241 -5.69 14.95 1.41
N GLU A 242 -6.91 15.43 1.13
CA GLU A 242 -7.22 16.25 -0.04
C GLU A 242 -6.41 17.55 -0.05
N LYS A 243 -6.33 18.25 1.09
CA LYS A 243 -5.47 19.44 1.25
C LYS A 243 -3.99 19.12 1.03
N THR A 244 -3.52 17.99 1.53
CA THR A 244 -2.14 17.55 1.32
C THR A 244 -1.84 17.30 -0.16
N LEU A 245 -2.75 16.63 -0.88
CA LEU A 245 -2.63 16.43 -2.32
C LEU A 245 -2.65 17.76 -3.08
N GLN A 246 -3.51 18.71 -2.66
CA GLN A 246 -3.60 20.03 -3.26
C GLN A 246 -2.30 20.83 -3.08
N LEU A 247 -1.75 20.88 -1.87
CA LEU A 247 -0.48 21.55 -1.59
C LEU A 247 0.68 20.86 -2.32
N ASN A 248 0.70 19.53 -2.34
CA ASN A 248 1.70 18.75 -3.07
C ASN A 248 1.70 19.11 -4.57
N ALA A 249 0.53 19.13 -5.21
CA ALA A 249 0.38 19.51 -6.61
C ALA A 249 0.81 20.98 -6.86
N PHE A 250 0.51 21.89 -5.93
CA PHE A 250 0.97 23.27 -6.00
C PHE A 250 2.50 23.37 -5.95
N ILE A 251 3.16 22.68 -5.02
CA ILE A 251 4.63 22.67 -4.90
C ILE A 251 5.28 22.15 -6.19
N ILE A 252 4.78 21.01 -6.72
CA ILE A 252 5.32 20.39 -7.94
C ILE A 252 5.17 21.33 -9.16
N SER A 253 4.06 22.06 -9.25
CA SER A 253 3.79 22.94 -10.39
C SER A 253 4.50 24.30 -10.29
N SER A 254 4.76 24.79 -9.07
CA SER A 254 5.21 26.16 -8.84
C SER A 254 6.71 26.30 -8.58
N TYR A 255 7.38 25.26 -8.06
CA TYR A 255 8.77 25.35 -7.63
C TYR A 255 9.75 24.91 -8.73
N ASP A 256 10.76 25.74 -8.99
CA ASP A 256 11.68 25.56 -10.12
C ASP A 256 12.46 24.24 -10.08
N GLU A 257 12.81 23.74 -8.89
CA GLU A 257 13.48 22.45 -8.72
C GLU A 257 12.64 21.26 -9.26
N PHE A 258 11.31 21.39 -9.27
CA PHE A 258 10.39 20.39 -9.80
C PHE A 258 10.11 20.54 -11.29
N LYS A 259 10.58 21.61 -11.96
CA LYS A 259 10.49 21.74 -13.42
C LYS A 259 11.46 20.80 -14.15
N ASN A 260 12.48 20.31 -13.45
CA ASN A 260 13.38 19.28 -13.98
C ASN A 260 12.62 17.97 -14.22
N LYS A 261 12.62 17.46 -15.46
CA LYS A 261 11.94 16.20 -15.83
C LYS A 261 12.28 15.02 -14.90
N SER A 262 13.54 14.88 -14.49
CA SER A 262 13.99 13.77 -13.64
C SER A 262 13.48 13.83 -12.19
N VAL A 263 13.06 15.03 -11.74
CA VAL A 263 12.42 15.28 -10.45
C VAL A 263 10.91 15.18 -10.61
N ARG A 264 10.34 15.87 -11.61
CA ARG A 264 8.90 15.88 -11.90
C ARG A 264 8.32 14.49 -12.10
N ASP A 265 8.95 13.67 -12.92
CA ASP A 265 8.46 12.32 -13.26
C ASP A 265 8.50 11.37 -12.04
N ARG A 266 9.19 11.76 -10.96
CA ARG A 266 9.26 11.02 -9.69
C ARG A 266 8.48 11.68 -8.56
N ALA A 267 8.01 12.92 -8.74
CA ALA A 267 7.36 13.69 -7.68
C ALA A 267 5.92 13.24 -7.43
N ASP A 268 5.24 12.76 -8.47
CA ASP A 268 3.91 12.21 -8.33
C ASP A 268 3.95 10.92 -7.49
N GLY A 269 3.22 10.93 -6.37
CA GLY A 269 3.22 9.83 -5.40
C GLY A 269 4.48 9.70 -4.54
N GLU A 270 5.41 10.67 -4.55
CA GLU A 270 6.58 10.63 -3.65
C GLU A 270 6.14 10.84 -2.20
N VAL A 271 6.31 9.79 -1.40
CA VAL A 271 5.91 9.73 0.01
C VAL A 271 6.59 10.81 0.84
N LYS A 272 7.86 11.14 0.55
CA LYS A 272 8.61 12.18 1.28
C LYS A 272 8.01 13.57 1.06
N LEU A 273 7.53 13.84 -0.15
CA LEU A 273 6.94 15.13 -0.50
C LEU A 273 5.54 15.29 0.10
N LEU A 274 4.76 14.20 0.13
CA LEU A 274 3.49 14.16 0.86
C LEU A 274 3.68 14.42 2.35
N ALA A 275 4.69 13.80 2.97
CA ALA A 275 5.01 14.03 4.38
C ALA A 275 5.41 15.50 4.66
N PHE A 276 6.22 16.11 3.80
CA PHE A 276 6.56 17.53 3.89
C PHE A 276 5.34 18.44 3.74
N SER A 277 4.48 18.17 2.76
CA SER A 277 3.24 18.92 2.55
C SER A 277 2.30 18.83 3.74
N ALA A 278 2.12 17.63 4.31
CA ALA A 278 1.34 17.42 5.51
C ALA A 278 1.91 18.17 6.73
N LEU A 279 3.24 18.22 6.86
CA LEU A 279 3.91 18.97 7.94
C LEU A 279 3.61 20.47 7.84
N LEU A 280 3.76 21.06 6.66
CA LEU A 280 3.45 22.48 6.43
C LEU A 280 1.98 22.80 6.74
N LEU A 281 1.05 21.93 6.32
CA LEU A 281 -0.36 22.08 6.64
C LEU A 281 -0.59 21.97 8.15
N PHE A 282 -0.02 20.96 8.80
CA PHE A 282 -0.18 20.74 10.23
C PHE A 282 0.24 21.96 11.05
N VAL A 283 1.45 22.49 10.81
CA VAL A 283 1.93 23.69 11.52
C VAL A 283 1.22 24.97 11.12
N SER A 284 0.40 24.93 10.07
CA SER A 284 -0.46 26.03 9.60
C SER A 284 -1.93 25.83 9.97
N GLY A 285 -2.23 24.92 10.90
CA GLY A 285 -3.60 24.66 11.33
C GLY A 285 -4.51 24.11 10.22
N TRP A 286 -3.92 23.41 9.25
CA TRP A 286 -4.58 22.90 8.04
C TRP A 286 -5.17 23.99 7.12
N ASP A 287 -4.67 25.22 7.21
CA ASP A 287 -4.96 26.30 6.27
C ASP A 287 -3.98 26.23 5.08
N ILE A 288 -4.54 26.13 3.86
CA ILE A 288 -3.71 25.96 2.66
C ILE A 288 -2.97 27.23 2.26
N ASN A 289 -3.56 28.41 2.46
CA ASN A 289 -2.92 29.67 2.08
C ASN A 289 -1.75 29.96 3.02
N GLN A 290 -1.93 29.74 4.32
CA GLN A 290 -0.83 29.86 5.30
C GLN A 290 0.29 28.84 5.02
N ALA A 291 -0.05 27.61 4.60
CA ALA A 291 0.96 26.63 4.21
C ALA A 291 1.71 27.06 2.94
N ILE A 292 1.02 27.66 1.96
CA ILE A 292 1.62 28.24 0.75
C ILE A 292 2.54 29.41 1.10
N GLU A 293 2.14 30.29 2.02
CA GLU A 293 2.97 31.41 2.48
C GLU A 293 4.28 30.92 3.09
N LYS A 294 4.22 29.93 4.00
CA LYS A 294 5.43 29.31 4.57
C LYS A 294 6.28 28.63 3.51
N PHE A 295 5.64 27.91 2.58
CA PHE A 295 6.34 27.29 1.46
C PHE A 295 7.06 28.33 0.59
N ALA A 296 6.43 29.47 0.30
CA ALA A 296 7.05 30.54 -0.48
C ALA A 296 8.32 31.08 0.17
N VAL A 297 8.33 31.24 1.50
CA VAL A 297 9.56 31.62 2.23
C VAL A 297 10.62 30.53 2.11
N ILE A 298 10.27 29.27 2.38
CA ILE A 298 11.18 28.11 2.28
C ILE A 298 11.80 28.00 0.88
N ALA A 299 10.99 28.20 -0.17
CA ALA A 299 11.43 28.09 -1.56
C ALA A 299 12.42 29.18 -1.98
N ASN A 300 12.45 30.32 -1.26
CA ASN A 300 13.37 31.42 -1.51
C ASN A 300 14.61 31.39 -0.60
N VAL A 301 14.82 30.33 0.19
CA VAL A 301 16.06 30.16 0.97
C VAL A 301 17.21 29.75 0.04
N ASP A 302 18.14 30.68 -0.16
CA ASP A 302 19.31 30.49 -1.02
C ASP A 302 20.25 29.41 -0.44
N GLU A 303 20.65 29.59 0.83
CA GLU A 303 21.60 28.72 1.53
C GLU A 303 21.01 28.17 2.85
N VAL A 304 21.24 26.88 3.09
CA VAL A 304 20.90 26.18 4.33
C VAL A 304 22.17 26.03 5.16
N TYR A 305 22.16 26.52 6.40
CA TYR A 305 23.34 26.51 7.26
C TYR A 305 23.63 25.15 7.92
N ASP A 306 22.59 24.34 8.13
CA ASP A 306 22.70 23.00 8.68
C ASP A 306 21.95 21.98 7.81
N ASP A 307 22.68 21.35 6.89
CA ASP A 307 22.16 20.29 6.03
C ASP A 307 21.78 19.02 6.80
N LEU A 308 22.20 18.88 8.06
CA LEU A 308 21.92 17.73 8.93
C LEU A 308 20.74 17.98 9.89
N ALA A 309 20.23 19.21 9.97
CA ALA A 309 19.02 19.53 10.74
C ALA A 309 17.81 18.68 10.31
N GLY A 310 17.77 18.32 9.02
CA GLY A 310 16.75 17.47 8.42
C GLY A 310 16.94 15.96 8.63
N ASN A 311 17.82 15.48 9.51
CA ASN A 311 18.02 14.04 9.81
C ASN A 311 16.80 13.39 10.53
N PHE A 312 15.59 13.78 10.19
CA PHE A 312 14.37 13.26 10.74
C PHE A 312 13.91 12.02 9.97
N ILE A 313 13.39 11.04 10.73
CA ILE A 313 12.79 9.82 10.19
C ILE A 313 11.28 9.94 10.38
N GLY A 314 10.60 10.37 9.33
CA GLY A 314 9.14 10.49 9.29
C GLY A 314 8.49 9.17 8.89
N LEU A 315 7.26 8.92 9.33
CA LEU A 315 6.40 7.93 8.67
C LEU A 315 5.43 8.67 7.78
N ASN A 316 5.09 8.07 6.62
CA ASN A 316 4.01 8.58 5.79
C ASN A 316 2.74 8.75 6.66
N PRO A 317 2.21 9.98 6.81
CA PRO A 317 1.02 10.22 7.62
C PRO A 317 -0.19 9.42 7.14
N TYR A 318 -0.25 9.14 5.83
CA TYR A 318 -1.33 8.45 5.14
C TYR A 318 -1.00 6.98 4.80
N LEU A 319 -0.10 6.35 5.56
CA LEU A 319 0.16 4.91 5.45
C LEU A 319 -1.17 4.12 5.43
N LYS A 320 -1.35 3.27 4.43
CA LYS A 320 -2.57 2.45 4.20
C LYS A 320 -3.87 3.26 4.00
N PHE A 321 -3.81 4.58 3.80
CA PHE A 321 -5.01 5.39 3.55
C PHE A 321 -5.75 4.93 2.29
N GLU A 322 -5.06 4.79 1.15
CA GLU A 322 -5.68 4.33 -0.11
C GLU A 322 -6.31 2.93 0.02
N LEU A 323 -5.66 2.04 0.78
CA LEU A 323 -6.16 0.71 1.09
C LEU A 323 -7.46 0.79 1.91
N ALA A 324 -7.45 1.63 2.95
CA ALA A 324 -8.61 1.84 3.80
C ALA A 324 -9.77 2.52 3.07
N ASP A 325 -9.51 3.52 2.24
CA ASP A 325 -10.47 4.20 1.37
C ASP A 325 -11.12 3.22 0.38
N THR A 326 -10.31 2.37 -0.27
CA THR A 326 -10.81 1.32 -1.16
C THR A 326 -11.70 0.34 -0.41
N ALA A 327 -11.22 -0.18 0.72
CA ALA A 327 -11.96 -1.12 1.56
C ALA A 327 -13.30 -0.53 2.01
N ARG A 328 -13.30 0.72 2.46
CA ARG A 328 -14.50 1.43 2.91
C ARG A 328 -15.51 1.60 1.78
N LYS A 329 -15.08 2.12 0.63
CA LYS A 329 -15.93 2.33 -0.55
C LYS A 329 -16.63 1.05 -0.99
N LEU A 330 -15.89 -0.07 -1.03
CA LEU A 330 -16.45 -1.38 -1.39
C LEU A 330 -17.44 -1.88 -0.33
N GLN A 331 -17.09 -1.76 0.96
CA GLN A 331 -17.93 -2.25 2.06
C GLN A 331 -19.24 -1.47 2.20
N GLU A 332 -19.22 -0.13 2.04
CA GLU A 332 -20.41 0.72 2.08
C GLU A 332 -21.34 0.54 0.88
N ASN A 333 -20.79 0.07 -0.24
CA ASN A 333 -21.53 -0.17 -1.48
C ASN A 333 -21.77 -1.66 -1.75
N TRP A 334 -21.59 -2.50 -0.73
CA TRP A 334 -21.84 -3.93 -0.84
C TRP A 334 -23.35 -4.23 -0.77
N PRO A 335 -23.89 -5.20 -1.54
CA PRO A 335 -23.20 -6.05 -2.50
C PRO A 335 -22.89 -5.35 -3.83
N ILE A 336 -21.68 -5.60 -4.35
CA ILE A 336 -21.34 -5.30 -5.75
C ILE A 336 -21.68 -6.55 -6.55
N GLU A 337 -22.57 -6.43 -7.54
CA GLU A 337 -22.94 -7.55 -8.40
C GLU A 337 -21.76 -7.95 -9.30
N TYR A 338 -21.43 -9.24 -9.33
CA TYR A 338 -20.50 -9.86 -10.27
C TYR A 338 -20.91 -11.31 -10.54
N LYS A 339 -20.37 -11.91 -11.60
CA LYS A 339 -20.57 -13.33 -11.90
C LYS A 339 -19.25 -14.08 -11.74
N GLU A 340 -19.30 -15.24 -11.12
CA GLU A 340 -18.14 -16.11 -10.92
C GLU A 340 -17.90 -16.93 -12.19
N ILE A 341 -17.46 -16.25 -13.24
CA ILE A 341 -17.21 -16.85 -14.55
C ILE A 341 -15.82 -16.49 -15.05
N ASN A 342 -15.08 -17.48 -15.52
CA ASN A 342 -13.74 -17.34 -16.10
C ASN A 342 -13.79 -17.57 -17.62
N TYR A 343 -12.68 -17.27 -18.31
CA TYR A 343 -12.61 -17.37 -19.78
C TYR A 343 -12.98 -18.75 -20.34
N TRP A 344 -12.59 -19.85 -19.70
CA TRP A 344 -12.93 -21.20 -20.18
C TRP A 344 -14.45 -21.46 -20.17
N GLN A 345 -15.19 -20.89 -19.21
CA GLN A 345 -16.64 -21.01 -19.14
C GLN A 345 -17.31 -20.14 -20.21
N VAL A 346 -16.77 -18.95 -20.47
CA VAL A 346 -17.21 -18.08 -21.57
C VAL A 346 -17.01 -18.79 -22.91
N GLU A 347 -15.81 -19.31 -23.15
CA GLU A 347 -15.47 -20.06 -24.36
C GLU A 347 -16.40 -21.27 -24.53
N LYS A 348 -16.59 -22.07 -23.48
CA LYS A 348 -17.48 -23.24 -23.50
C LYS A 348 -18.90 -22.87 -23.91
N ARG A 349 -19.43 -21.74 -23.40
CA ARG A 349 -20.77 -21.25 -23.78
C ARG A 349 -20.82 -20.81 -25.23
N MET A 350 -19.83 -20.03 -25.69
CA MET A 350 -19.77 -19.57 -27.08
C MET A 350 -19.65 -20.72 -28.08
N ARG A 351 -18.83 -21.73 -27.78
CA ARG A 351 -18.69 -22.94 -28.60
C ARG A 351 -19.98 -23.74 -28.65
N ALA A 352 -20.66 -23.92 -27.52
CA ALA A 352 -21.96 -24.58 -27.47
C ALA A 352 -23.01 -23.87 -28.34
N MET A 353 -23.06 -22.53 -28.28
CA MET A 353 -23.92 -21.72 -29.16
C MET A 353 -23.60 -21.93 -30.65
N TYR A 354 -22.30 -22.03 -30.99
CA TYR A 354 -21.86 -22.27 -32.36
C TYR A 354 -22.26 -23.64 -32.88
N GLU A 355 -22.08 -24.69 -32.07
CA GLU A 355 -22.47 -26.06 -32.42
C GLU A 355 -23.99 -26.23 -32.55
N GLU A 356 -24.76 -25.53 -31.71
CA GLU A 356 -26.22 -25.52 -31.81
C GLU A 356 -26.69 -24.82 -33.10
N ASP A 357 -26.12 -23.66 -33.43
CA ASP A 357 -26.41 -22.96 -34.68
C ASP A 357 -26.01 -23.80 -35.91
N GLN A 358 -24.87 -24.49 -35.86
CA GLN A 358 -24.43 -25.42 -36.91
C GLN A 358 -25.46 -26.52 -37.20
N LYS A 359 -26.07 -27.10 -36.16
CA LYS A 359 -27.10 -28.14 -36.32
C LYS A 359 -28.37 -27.62 -36.98
N SER A 360 -28.67 -26.33 -36.81
CA SER A 360 -29.89 -25.70 -37.32
C SER A 360 -29.76 -25.19 -38.76
N ARG A 361 -28.54 -25.13 -39.31
CA ARG A 361 -28.27 -24.55 -40.63
C ARG A 361 -28.24 -25.58 -41.75
N SER A 362 -28.74 -25.18 -42.91
CA SER A 362 -28.62 -25.93 -44.17
C SER A 362 -27.21 -25.84 -44.77
N THR A 363 -26.46 -24.79 -44.46
CA THR A 363 -25.09 -24.57 -44.94
C THR A 363 -24.11 -24.75 -43.79
N PRO A 364 -23.09 -25.63 -43.92
CA PRO A 364 -22.14 -25.85 -42.85
C PRO A 364 -21.28 -24.60 -42.61
N LEU A 365 -21.21 -24.18 -41.35
CA LEU A 365 -20.25 -23.20 -40.85
C LEU A 365 -18.83 -23.79 -40.90
N PRO A 366 -17.79 -22.93 -40.90
CA PRO A 366 -16.40 -23.36 -40.74
C PRO A 366 -16.20 -24.29 -39.53
N PRO A 367 -15.21 -25.20 -39.57
CA PRO A 367 -14.89 -26.01 -38.40
C PRO A 367 -14.43 -25.12 -37.24
N LEU A 368 -14.81 -25.49 -36.02
CA LEU A 368 -14.30 -24.83 -34.82
C LEU A 368 -12.77 -25.00 -34.73
N PRO A 369 -12.01 -23.93 -34.42
CA PRO A 369 -10.59 -24.07 -34.12
C PRO A 369 -10.38 -24.81 -32.80
N ALA A 370 -9.13 -25.17 -32.50
CA ALA A 370 -8.76 -25.68 -31.18
C ALA A 370 -9.25 -24.74 -30.07
N ASP A 371 -9.60 -25.31 -28.91
CA ASP A 371 -9.94 -24.50 -27.75
C ASP A 371 -8.73 -23.79 -27.15
N ILE A 372 -9.00 -22.63 -26.57
CA ILE A 372 -7.97 -21.71 -26.07
C ILE A 372 -7.79 -21.93 -24.57
N TYR A 373 -8.88 -21.87 -23.80
CA TYR A 373 -8.87 -21.87 -22.34
C TYR A 373 -9.43 -23.16 -21.72
N ILE A 374 -10.21 -23.95 -22.45
CA ILE A 374 -10.86 -25.16 -21.90
C ILE A 374 -9.82 -26.23 -21.56
N THR A 375 -8.95 -26.59 -22.50
CA THR A 375 -7.92 -27.61 -22.35
C THR A 375 -6.88 -27.19 -21.32
N GLU A 376 -6.51 -25.91 -21.29
CA GLU A 376 -5.62 -25.36 -20.25
C GLU A 376 -6.24 -25.53 -18.86
N HIS A 377 -7.53 -25.21 -18.70
CA HIS A 377 -8.24 -25.39 -17.45
C HIS A 377 -8.28 -26.86 -17.00
N LEU A 378 -8.58 -27.79 -17.92
CA LEU A 378 -8.62 -29.22 -17.61
C LEU A 378 -7.26 -29.75 -17.15
N LYS A 379 -6.17 -29.38 -17.84
CA LYS A 379 -4.81 -29.75 -17.43
C LYS A 379 -4.46 -29.25 -16.04
N ARG A 380 -4.81 -27.99 -15.72
CA ARG A 380 -4.57 -27.42 -14.40
C ARG A 380 -5.37 -28.15 -13.32
N LYS A 381 -6.63 -28.51 -13.58
CA LYS A 381 -7.45 -29.30 -12.65
C LYS A 381 -6.85 -30.69 -12.39
N GLU A 382 -6.38 -31.37 -13.42
CA GLU A 382 -5.71 -32.66 -13.29
C GLU A 382 -4.43 -32.56 -12.45
N GLU A 383 -3.65 -31.50 -12.65
CA GLU A 383 -2.45 -31.24 -11.85
C GLU A 383 -2.76 -30.93 -10.39
N GLU A 384 -3.76 -30.07 -10.11
CA GLU A 384 -4.24 -29.78 -8.77
C GLU A 384 -4.72 -31.06 -8.06
N GLU A 385 -5.45 -31.92 -8.75
CA GLU A 385 -5.92 -33.19 -8.20
C GLU A 385 -4.75 -34.17 -7.94
N ARG A 386 -3.76 -34.22 -8.84
CA ARG A 386 -2.54 -35.01 -8.65
C ARG A 386 -1.77 -34.55 -7.40
N VAL A 387 -1.58 -33.24 -7.23
CA VAL A 387 -0.91 -32.67 -6.05
C VAL A 387 -1.70 -32.97 -4.78
N ARG A 388 -3.03 -32.83 -4.80
CA ARG A 388 -3.88 -33.17 -3.65
C ARG A 388 -3.74 -34.63 -3.26
N ARG A 389 -3.82 -35.56 -4.23
CA ARG A 389 -3.64 -37.00 -3.98
C ARG A 389 -2.27 -37.32 -3.41
N TRP A 390 -1.22 -36.63 -3.87
CA TRP A 390 0.14 -36.78 -3.33
C TRP A 390 0.21 -36.30 -1.86
N LEU A 391 -0.32 -35.13 -1.55
CA LEU A 391 -0.38 -34.62 -0.17
C LEU A 391 -1.22 -35.52 0.77
N GLU A 392 -2.31 -36.10 0.27
CA GLU A 392 -3.12 -37.07 1.02
C GLU A 392 -2.35 -38.37 1.28
N ALA A 393 -1.57 -38.86 0.31
CA ALA A 393 -0.73 -40.05 0.48
C ALA A 393 0.43 -39.81 1.47
N ASP A 394 1.15 -38.69 1.35
CA ASP A 394 2.23 -38.31 2.27
C ASP A 394 1.71 -38.13 3.71
N ARG A 395 0.47 -37.63 3.88
CA ARG A 395 -0.17 -37.50 5.20
C ARG A 395 -0.50 -38.85 5.83
N ILE A 396 -0.89 -39.84 5.02
CA ILE A 396 -1.18 -41.21 5.49
C ILE A 396 0.13 -41.92 5.89
N GLU A 397 1.23 -41.71 5.16
CA GLU A 397 2.54 -42.24 5.56
C GLU A 397 3.03 -41.64 6.88
N PHE A 398 2.87 -40.33 7.08
CA PHE A 398 3.25 -39.66 8.34
C PHE A 398 2.43 -40.09 9.55
N ASP A 399 1.13 -40.35 9.39
CA ASP A 399 0.27 -40.82 10.49
C ASP A 399 0.53 -42.30 10.85
N ASN A 400 0.97 -43.12 9.89
CA ASN A 400 1.35 -44.52 10.15
C ASN A 400 2.70 -44.63 10.88
N ASP A 401 3.67 -43.75 10.59
CA ASP A 401 4.98 -43.69 11.27
C ASP A 401 4.93 -43.19 12.73
N ILE A 402 3.80 -42.63 13.18
CA ILE A 402 3.59 -42.19 14.58
C ILE A 402 2.92 -43.31 15.42
N THR A 403 2.40 -44.36 14.76
CA THR A 403 1.69 -45.47 15.41
C THR A 403 2.49 -46.78 15.53
N GLU A 404 3.73 -46.81 15.05
CA GLU A 404 4.75 -47.82 15.40
C GLU A 404 5.74 -47.26 16.43
#